data_AF-A0A1Y4AGH7-F1
#
_entry.id   AF-A0A1Y4AGH7-F1
#
_cell.length_a   1.000
_cell.length_b   1.000
_cell.length_c   1.000
_cell.angle_alpha   90.00
_cell.angle_beta   90.00
_cell.angle_gamma   90.00
#
_symmetry.space_group_name_H-M   'P 1'
#
loop_
_entity.id
_entity.type
_entity.pdbx_description
1 polymer ?
#
loop_
_entity_poly.entity_id
_entity_poly.type
_entity_poly.pdbx_seq_one_letter_code
_entity_poly.pdbx_strand_id
1 'polypeptide(L)'
;MGRNFSTKKRINIGQAFGLFFLLFLSYYELTPLSESDTFFFPSLFLFSLFYIGHHRRMLPLAWHNALMNWLHPIVVRSRAFHIWQIRGIVPPVLNDKPCTCKNCRETFTGNFCPRCGQSRYTPRYVLKGIVGNVLRTIFRVDGKFAHTLLELLYRPGHMMRDFIQGRRINYTLPLAMVFLMTAFYMLTAQLIVPEIREKKEEETSKPNEMPLTKTEGLQQTILRLEQEKAETDDPIEQKSLGITIRSMEKALAEVQRQDSIAGTSQSDNELDDILSIPFLKKAEAAIESVPFLSNVWSLMRKWGHGNKAFHILLTLPLLAIATRWAFYRRKKPDTFNLMEHIFIQAYIATQILLISTLVVPFNGTAHVDDLYEVPFWFIFLLFCWDYRQLYLCTWWRSFWKTLLMFTYCLLIIIVLATVGVLLLCLAEGTTNLSL
;
A
#
# COMPACT_ATOMS: atom_id res chain seq x y z
N MET A 1 -2.20 -66.99 -0.17
CA MET A 1 -1.34 -66.79 -1.37
C MET A 1 -0.27 -65.76 -1.04
N GLY A 2 0.99 -66.16 -1.15
CA GLY A 2 2.15 -65.45 -0.62
C GLY A 2 2.31 -64.05 -1.21
N ARG A 3 2.40 -63.03 -0.33
CA ARG A 3 2.92 -61.73 -0.72
C ARG A 3 4.40 -61.91 -0.99
N ASN A 4 4.76 -62.01 -2.26
CA ASN A 4 6.14 -61.95 -2.73
C ASN A 4 6.82 -60.77 -2.04
N PHE A 5 7.80 -61.05 -1.18
CA PHE A 5 8.71 -60.04 -0.65
C PHE A 5 9.38 -59.40 -1.88
N SER A 6 8.90 -58.20 -2.24
CA SER A 6 9.52 -57.37 -3.27
C SER A 6 10.99 -57.22 -2.90
N THR A 7 11.85 -57.88 -3.65
CA THR A 7 13.31 -57.77 -3.51
C THR A 7 13.65 -56.28 -3.53
N LYS A 8 14.31 -55.78 -2.47
CA LYS A 8 14.81 -54.40 -2.42
C LYS A 8 15.64 -54.18 -3.69
N LYS A 9 15.17 -53.32 -4.60
CA LYS A 9 15.90 -53.03 -5.84
C LYS A 9 17.22 -52.36 -5.46
N ARG A 10 18.33 -53.07 -5.65
CA ARG A 10 19.68 -52.55 -5.37
C ARG A 10 19.94 -51.24 -6.13
N ILE A 11 20.75 -50.36 -5.53
CA ILE A 11 21.17 -49.08 -6.15
C ILE A 11 21.90 -49.41 -7.45
N ASN A 12 21.54 -48.74 -8.55
CA ASN A 12 22.27 -48.88 -9.81
C ASN A 12 23.65 -48.24 -9.67
N ILE A 13 24.68 -48.82 -10.28
CA ILE A 13 26.07 -48.31 -10.24
C ILE A 13 26.14 -46.82 -10.58
N GLY A 14 25.43 -46.35 -11.61
CA GLY A 14 25.41 -44.92 -11.97
C GLY A 14 24.82 -44.00 -10.88
N GLN A 15 23.86 -44.47 -10.07
CA GLN A 15 23.30 -43.71 -8.96
C GLN A 15 24.27 -43.63 -7.78
N ALA A 16 25.05 -44.69 -7.54
CA ALA A 16 26.11 -44.70 -6.54
C ALA A 16 27.24 -43.72 -6.93
N PHE A 17 27.66 -43.72 -8.20
CA PHE A 17 28.62 -42.75 -8.72
C PHE A 17 28.13 -41.30 -8.59
N GLY A 18 26.87 -41.04 -8.94
CA GLY A 18 26.28 -39.70 -8.79
C GLY A 18 26.21 -39.21 -7.34
N LEU A 19 25.85 -40.08 -6.40
CA LEU A 19 25.87 -39.74 -4.96
C LEU A 19 27.29 -39.51 -4.46
N PHE A 20 28.26 -40.34 -4.87
CA PHE A 20 29.66 -40.16 -4.50
C PHE A 20 30.23 -38.84 -5.02
N PHE A 21 29.90 -38.47 -6.26
CA PHE A 21 30.32 -37.20 -6.85
C PHE A 21 29.71 -35.99 -6.11
N LEU A 22 28.43 -36.04 -5.74
CA LEU A 22 27.78 -35.00 -4.95
C LEU A 22 28.34 -34.91 -3.52
N LEU A 23 28.69 -36.04 -2.91
CA LEU A 23 29.37 -36.08 -1.61
C LEU A 23 30.77 -35.43 -1.71
N PHE A 24 31.51 -35.72 -2.78
CA PHE A 24 32.80 -35.11 -3.05
C PHE A 24 32.68 -33.59 -3.21
N LEU A 25 31.75 -33.10 -4.05
CA LEU A 25 31.51 -31.66 -4.19
C LEU A 25 31.06 -31.01 -2.87
N SER A 26 30.22 -31.69 -2.09
CA SER A 26 29.83 -31.24 -0.76
C SER A 26 31.04 -31.12 0.19
N TYR A 27 31.98 -32.07 0.15
CA TYR A 27 33.20 -31.99 0.96
C TYR A 27 34.04 -30.76 0.61
N TYR A 28 34.18 -30.45 -0.68
CA TYR A 28 34.90 -29.25 -1.15
C TYR A 28 34.18 -27.94 -0.82
N GLU A 29 32.85 -27.92 -0.81
CA GLU A 29 32.08 -26.74 -0.39
C GLU A 29 32.16 -26.50 1.13
N LEU A 30 32.24 -27.58 1.94
CA LEU A 30 32.33 -27.49 3.41
C LEU A 30 33.77 -27.32 3.96
N THR A 31 34.82 -27.45 3.15
CA THR A 31 36.21 -27.22 3.58
C THR A 31 36.67 -25.80 3.20
N PRO A 32 37.33 -25.05 4.10
CA PRO A 32 37.27 -23.59 4.07
C PRO A 32 38.23 -22.98 3.04
N LEU A 33 37.67 -22.34 2.01
CA LEU A 33 38.29 -21.27 1.22
C LEU A 33 37.27 -20.37 0.48
N SER A 34 35.98 -20.44 0.84
CA SER A 34 34.92 -19.60 0.25
C SER A 34 34.12 -18.93 1.37
N GLU A 35 34.10 -17.59 1.40
CA GLU A 35 33.32 -16.75 2.33
C GLU A 35 31.80 -16.79 2.10
N SER A 36 31.32 -17.58 1.12
CA SER A 36 29.89 -17.75 0.89
C SER A 36 29.35 -18.97 1.63
N ASP A 37 28.47 -18.72 2.61
CA ASP A 37 27.61 -19.72 3.29
C ASP A 37 26.57 -20.31 2.30
N THR A 38 27.02 -20.93 1.22
CA THR A 38 26.13 -21.70 0.34
C THR A 38 26.14 -23.16 0.76
N PHE A 39 24.96 -23.70 1.08
CA PHE A 39 24.76 -25.11 1.39
C PHE A 39 24.26 -25.88 0.15
N PHE A 40 24.74 -25.52 -1.04
CA PHE A 40 24.12 -25.94 -2.30
C PHE A 40 24.36 -27.42 -2.61
N PHE A 41 25.61 -27.88 -2.65
CA PHE A 41 25.94 -29.28 -2.88
C PHE A 41 25.57 -30.22 -1.73
N PRO A 42 25.72 -29.90 -0.42
CA PRO A 42 25.21 -30.75 0.65
C PRO A 42 23.68 -30.91 0.61
N SER A 43 22.93 -29.85 0.28
CA SER A 43 21.47 -29.97 0.15
C SER A 43 21.10 -30.85 -1.05
N LEU A 44 21.73 -30.68 -2.22
CA LEU A 44 21.53 -31.54 -3.39
C LEU A 44 21.88 -33.00 -3.12
N PHE A 45 22.96 -33.27 -2.38
CA PHE A 45 23.35 -34.62 -1.98
C PHE A 45 22.25 -35.26 -1.12
N LEU A 46 21.77 -34.57 -0.08
CA LEU A 46 20.71 -35.07 0.81
C LEU A 46 19.39 -35.29 0.05
N PHE A 47 18.99 -34.37 -0.83
CA PHE A 47 17.78 -34.52 -1.66
C PHE A 47 17.90 -35.70 -2.63
N SER A 48 19.05 -35.89 -3.28
CA SER A 48 19.30 -37.00 -4.19
C SER A 48 19.28 -38.35 -3.44
N LEU A 49 19.92 -38.41 -2.27
CA LEU A 49 19.94 -39.59 -1.41
C LEU A 49 18.53 -39.95 -0.93
N PHE A 50 17.77 -38.96 -0.47
CA PHE A 50 16.38 -39.11 -0.07
C PHE A 50 15.49 -39.57 -1.24
N TYR A 51 15.63 -38.96 -2.41
CA TYR A 51 14.89 -39.30 -3.62
C TYR A 51 15.14 -40.76 -4.06
N ILE A 52 16.41 -41.18 -4.11
CA ILE A 52 16.79 -42.55 -4.46
C ILE A 52 16.25 -43.54 -3.41
N GLY A 53 16.42 -43.26 -2.12
CA GLY A 53 15.94 -44.09 -1.03
C GLY A 53 14.42 -44.26 -1.02
N HIS A 54 13.70 -43.19 -1.31
CA HIS A 54 12.24 -43.17 -1.40
C HIS A 54 11.72 -43.92 -2.65
N HIS A 55 12.22 -43.59 -3.85
CA HIS A 55 11.75 -44.20 -5.10
C HIS A 55 12.08 -45.70 -5.20
N ARG A 56 13.17 -46.15 -4.56
CA ARG A 56 13.55 -47.57 -4.50
C ARG A 56 12.90 -48.34 -3.34
N ARG A 57 12.05 -47.69 -2.53
CA ARG A 57 11.40 -48.25 -1.32
C ARG A 57 12.42 -48.88 -0.36
N MET A 58 13.57 -48.24 -0.18
CA MET A 58 14.59 -48.69 0.79
C MET A 58 14.25 -48.25 2.21
N LEU A 59 13.48 -47.19 2.35
CA LEU A 59 12.94 -46.70 3.63
C LEU A 59 11.87 -47.67 4.18
N PRO A 60 11.74 -47.83 5.51
CA PRO A 60 10.70 -48.64 6.11
C PRO A 60 9.31 -48.23 5.62
N LEU A 61 8.40 -49.20 5.47
CA LEU A 61 7.07 -48.98 4.90
C LEU A 61 6.28 -47.87 5.65
N ALA A 62 6.50 -47.74 6.96
CA ALA A 62 5.91 -46.70 7.80
C ALA A 62 6.31 -45.28 7.37
N TRP A 63 7.59 -45.08 7.02
CA TRP A 63 8.11 -43.78 6.55
C TRP A 63 7.59 -43.43 5.15
N HIS A 64 7.47 -44.41 4.26
CA HIS A 64 6.89 -44.19 2.94
C HIS A 64 5.43 -43.73 3.04
N ASN A 65 4.63 -44.37 3.90
CA ASN A 65 3.23 -44.00 4.10
C ASN A 65 3.09 -42.62 4.77
N ALA A 66 3.94 -42.31 5.75
CA ALA A 66 3.95 -40.99 6.39
C ALA A 66 4.32 -39.88 5.41
N LEU A 67 5.35 -40.08 4.59
CA LEU A 67 5.78 -39.11 3.59
C LEU A 67 4.74 -38.92 2.48
N MET A 68 4.12 -40.01 2.00
CA MET A 68 3.08 -39.93 1.00
C MET A 68 1.86 -39.16 1.51
N ASN A 69 1.45 -39.36 2.76
CA ASN A 69 0.39 -38.55 3.37
C ASN A 69 0.78 -37.07 3.45
N TRP A 70 2.05 -36.78 3.75
CA TRP A 70 2.56 -35.41 3.82
C TRP A 70 2.65 -34.72 2.43
N LEU A 71 3.06 -35.45 1.39
CA LEU A 71 3.19 -34.94 0.01
C LEU A 71 1.88 -34.98 -0.79
N HIS A 72 0.90 -35.80 -0.40
CA HIS A 72 -0.40 -35.92 -1.07
C HIS A 72 -1.09 -34.56 -1.34
N PRO A 73 -1.22 -33.61 -0.38
CA PRO A 73 -1.83 -32.31 -0.67
C PRO A 73 -1.08 -31.51 -1.74
N ILE A 74 0.25 -31.64 -1.80
CA ILE A 74 1.09 -30.96 -2.80
C ILE A 74 0.88 -31.58 -4.18
N VAL A 75 0.86 -32.91 -4.27
CA VAL A 75 0.59 -33.65 -5.52
C VAL A 75 -0.81 -33.38 -6.04
N VAL A 76 -1.81 -33.30 -5.16
CA VAL A 76 -3.19 -32.93 -5.55
C VAL A 76 -3.23 -31.50 -6.09
N ARG A 77 -2.56 -30.55 -5.44
CA ARG A 77 -2.48 -29.16 -5.91
C ARG A 77 -1.74 -29.03 -7.23
N SER A 78 -0.61 -29.73 -7.41
CA SER A 78 0.15 -29.69 -8.67
C SER A 78 -0.63 -30.32 -9.82
N ARG A 79 -1.33 -31.44 -9.57
CA ARG A 79 -2.22 -32.05 -10.56
C ARG A 79 -3.40 -31.15 -10.91
N ALA A 80 -4.02 -30.50 -9.91
CA ALA A 80 -5.09 -29.54 -10.15
C ALA A 80 -4.61 -28.34 -10.97
N PHE A 81 -3.41 -27.84 -10.68
CA PHE A 81 -2.76 -26.77 -11.44
C PHE A 81 -2.47 -27.18 -12.88
N HIS A 82 -1.90 -28.37 -13.10
CA HIS A 82 -1.65 -28.92 -14.43
C HIS A 82 -2.95 -29.09 -15.24
N ILE A 83 -4.02 -29.59 -14.60
CA ILE A 83 -5.35 -29.67 -15.23
C ILE A 83 -5.89 -28.28 -15.58
N TRP A 84 -5.70 -27.30 -14.70
CA TRP A 84 -6.08 -25.91 -14.94
C TRP A 84 -5.30 -25.27 -16.10
N GLN A 85 -4.02 -25.63 -16.29
CA GLN A 85 -3.21 -25.14 -17.41
C GLN A 85 -3.64 -25.72 -18.77
N ILE A 86 -4.06 -26.99 -18.80
CA ILE A 86 -4.42 -27.69 -20.05
C ILE A 86 -5.87 -27.43 -20.44
N ARG A 87 -6.78 -27.29 -19.46
CA ARG A 87 -8.20 -27.08 -19.74
C ARG A 87 -8.47 -25.62 -20.11
N GLY A 88 -9.14 -25.42 -21.24
CA GLY A 88 -9.72 -24.13 -21.61
C GLY A 88 -10.81 -23.68 -20.61
N ILE A 89 -11.17 -22.40 -20.71
CA ILE A 89 -12.23 -21.80 -19.89
C ILE A 89 -13.58 -22.41 -20.31
N VAL A 90 -14.17 -23.24 -19.45
CA VAL A 90 -15.52 -23.78 -19.66
C VAL A 90 -16.54 -22.69 -19.31
N PRO A 91 -17.49 -22.34 -20.22
CA PRO A 91 -18.49 -21.33 -19.91
C PRO A 91 -19.42 -21.82 -18.78
N PRO A 92 -19.89 -20.90 -17.91
CA PRO A 92 -20.83 -21.28 -16.87
C PRO A 92 -22.16 -21.75 -17.48
N VAL A 93 -22.75 -22.80 -16.90
CA VAL A 93 -24.07 -23.28 -17.28
C VAL A 93 -25.11 -22.16 -17.22
N LEU A 94 -26.00 -22.11 -18.21
CA LEU A 94 -27.09 -21.15 -18.26
C LEU A 94 -28.09 -21.44 -17.12
N ASN A 95 -28.66 -20.38 -16.56
CA ASN A 95 -29.62 -20.49 -15.47
C ASN A 95 -31.05 -20.38 -16.00
N ASP A 96 -31.81 -21.46 -15.89
CA ASP A 96 -33.14 -21.58 -16.51
C ASP A 96 -34.26 -20.86 -15.74
N LYS A 97 -33.99 -20.44 -14.49
CA LYS A 97 -35.00 -19.77 -13.66
C LYS A 97 -35.29 -18.38 -14.26
N PRO A 98 -36.53 -17.86 -14.29
CA PRO A 98 -36.76 -16.46 -14.66
C PRO A 98 -36.21 -15.50 -13.60
N CYS A 99 -35.73 -14.33 -14.02
CA CYS A 99 -35.35 -13.24 -13.12
C CYS A 99 -35.62 -11.87 -13.75
N THR A 100 -35.84 -10.85 -12.91
CA THR A 100 -36.04 -9.46 -13.34
C THR A 100 -34.73 -8.69 -13.20
N CYS A 101 -34.30 -8.03 -14.27
CA CYS A 101 -33.08 -7.23 -14.28
C CYS A 101 -33.18 -6.01 -13.36
N LYS A 102 -32.22 -5.81 -12.44
CA LYS A 102 -32.20 -4.62 -11.58
C LYS A 102 -31.96 -3.31 -12.34
N ASN A 103 -31.35 -3.37 -13.52
CA ASN A 103 -31.03 -2.21 -14.34
C ASN A 103 -32.22 -1.77 -15.22
N CYS A 104 -32.60 -2.59 -16.21
CA CYS A 104 -33.64 -2.25 -17.19
C CYS A 104 -35.04 -2.78 -16.85
N ARG A 105 -35.19 -3.53 -15.74
CA ARG A 105 -36.45 -4.16 -15.29
C ARG A 105 -37.05 -5.21 -16.24
N GLU A 106 -36.31 -5.61 -17.28
CA GLU A 106 -36.68 -6.70 -18.18
C GLU A 106 -36.66 -8.06 -17.47
N THR A 107 -37.66 -8.91 -17.71
CA THR A 107 -37.67 -10.31 -17.24
C THR A 107 -36.96 -11.21 -18.24
N PHE A 108 -35.96 -11.98 -17.79
CA PHE A 108 -35.17 -12.85 -18.67
C PHE A 108 -34.74 -14.16 -17.97
N THR A 109 -34.40 -15.15 -18.79
CA THR A 109 -33.75 -16.41 -18.40
C THR A 109 -32.28 -16.39 -18.87
N GLY A 110 -31.39 -17.08 -18.16
CA GLY A 110 -29.94 -17.07 -18.42
C GLY A 110 -29.12 -16.30 -17.37
N ASN A 111 -27.84 -16.08 -17.68
CA ASN A 111 -26.84 -15.50 -16.77
C ASN A 111 -26.67 -13.98 -16.91
N PHE A 112 -27.02 -13.42 -18.06
CA PHE A 112 -26.89 -12.00 -18.37
C PHE A 112 -28.16 -11.50 -19.06
N CYS A 113 -28.55 -10.26 -18.77
CA CYS A 113 -29.74 -9.66 -19.34
C CYS A 113 -29.53 -9.38 -20.84
N PRO A 114 -30.42 -9.84 -21.74
CA PRO A 114 -30.26 -9.64 -23.19
C PRO A 114 -30.41 -8.18 -23.62
N ARG A 115 -31.16 -7.37 -22.86
CA ARG A 115 -31.43 -5.96 -23.18
C ARG A 115 -30.28 -5.01 -22.80
N CYS A 116 -29.66 -5.24 -21.64
CA CYS A 116 -28.66 -4.31 -21.10
C CYS A 116 -27.30 -4.93 -20.81
N GLY A 117 -27.15 -6.25 -20.83
CA GLY A 117 -25.90 -6.96 -20.52
C GLY A 117 -25.61 -7.14 -19.01
N GLN A 118 -26.49 -6.69 -18.12
CA GLN A 118 -26.28 -6.80 -16.66
C GLN A 118 -26.30 -8.28 -16.25
N SER A 119 -25.28 -8.72 -15.50
CA SER A 119 -25.29 -10.06 -14.91
C SER A 119 -26.49 -10.24 -13.98
N ARG A 120 -27.10 -11.43 -14.03
CA ARG A 120 -28.18 -11.84 -13.12
C ARG A 120 -27.73 -11.81 -11.66
N TYR A 121 -26.52 -12.29 -11.39
CA TYR A 121 -26.00 -12.39 -10.04
C TYR A 121 -25.44 -11.04 -9.58
N THR A 122 -26.31 -10.24 -8.97
CA THR A 122 -25.97 -8.93 -8.37
C THR A 122 -26.21 -8.95 -6.87
N PRO A 123 -25.45 -9.74 -6.10
CA PRO A 123 -25.58 -9.75 -4.65
C PRO A 123 -25.23 -8.37 -4.08
N ARG A 124 -25.76 -8.07 -2.90
CA ARG A 124 -25.25 -6.95 -2.11
C ARG A 124 -23.78 -7.24 -1.76
N TYR A 125 -22.96 -6.20 -1.75
CA TYR A 125 -21.54 -6.37 -1.46
C TYR A 125 -21.35 -6.69 0.03
N VAL A 126 -20.61 -7.76 0.31
CA VAL A 126 -20.23 -8.20 1.65
C VAL A 126 -18.70 -8.17 1.71
N LEU A 127 -18.12 -7.81 2.87
CA LEU A 127 -16.67 -7.72 3.09
C LEU A 127 -15.91 -8.96 2.57
N LYS A 128 -16.46 -10.16 2.80
CA LYS A 128 -15.89 -11.44 2.41
C LYS A 128 -16.12 -11.71 0.91
N GLY A 129 -15.24 -11.19 0.04
CA GLY A 129 -15.23 -11.52 -1.39
C GLY A 129 -14.86 -10.40 -2.37
N ILE A 130 -14.46 -9.22 -1.89
CA ILE A 130 -14.25 -8.04 -2.75
C ILE A 130 -12.82 -7.93 -3.28
N VAL A 131 -11.79 -8.30 -2.52
CA VAL A 131 -10.37 -8.10 -2.88
C VAL A 131 -10.04 -8.70 -4.26
N GLY A 132 -10.49 -9.92 -4.54
CA GLY A 132 -10.26 -10.58 -5.84
C GLY A 132 -11.02 -9.98 -7.04
N ASN A 133 -12.11 -9.25 -6.79
CA ASN A 133 -12.91 -8.63 -7.85
C ASN A 133 -12.47 -7.20 -8.17
N VAL A 134 -11.92 -6.48 -7.19
CA VAL A 134 -11.40 -5.11 -7.37
C VAL A 134 -10.19 -5.11 -8.30
N LEU A 135 -9.20 -5.99 -8.05
CA LEU A 135 -7.97 -6.06 -8.85
C LEU A 135 -8.24 -6.35 -10.33
N ARG A 136 -9.22 -7.20 -10.66
CA ARG A 136 -9.62 -7.48 -12.05
C ARG A 136 -10.30 -6.29 -12.75
N THR A 137 -10.88 -5.37 -11.98
CA THR A 137 -11.66 -4.25 -12.53
C THR A 137 -10.79 -3.01 -12.80
N ILE A 138 -9.71 -2.82 -12.02
CA ILE A 138 -8.80 -1.67 -12.16
C ILE A 138 -8.16 -1.60 -13.55
N PHE A 139 -7.88 -2.74 -14.18
CA PHE A 139 -7.25 -2.81 -15.51
C PHE A 139 -8.22 -2.69 -16.69
N ARG A 140 -9.50 -2.39 -16.47
CA ARG A 140 -10.49 -2.22 -17.55
C ARG A 140 -11.02 -0.79 -17.58
N VAL A 141 -10.35 0.06 -18.35
CA VAL A 141 -10.80 1.43 -18.60
C VAL A 141 -11.88 1.39 -19.68
N ASP A 142 -13.14 1.26 -19.24
CA ASP A 142 -14.32 1.27 -20.12
C ASP A 142 -14.81 2.72 -20.34
N GLY A 143 -15.50 3.00 -21.46
CA GLY A 143 -16.18 4.29 -21.72
C GLY A 143 -17.23 4.72 -20.68
N LYS A 144 -17.54 3.83 -19.72
CA LYS A 144 -18.36 4.08 -18.52
C LYS A 144 -17.74 5.10 -17.57
N PHE A 145 -16.41 5.25 -17.62
CA PHE A 145 -15.67 6.17 -16.76
C PHE A 145 -16.15 7.61 -16.92
N ALA A 146 -16.18 8.12 -18.15
CA ALA A 146 -16.61 9.50 -18.43
C ALA A 146 -18.08 9.73 -18.03
N HIS A 147 -18.97 8.77 -18.32
CA HIS A 147 -20.37 8.83 -17.89
C HIS A 147 -20.48 8.90 -16.35
N THR A 148 -19.70 8.08 -15.64
CA THR A 148 -19.66 8.09 -14.17
C THR A 148 -19.18 9.45 -13.65
N LEU A 149 -18.11 10.03 -14.22
CA LEU A 149 -17.61 11.35 -13.81
C LEU A 149 -18.65 12.45 -14.01
N LEU A 150 -19.31 12.49 -15.17
CA LEU A 150 -20.37 13.47 -15.45
C LEU A 150 -21.52 13.33 -14.45
N GLU A 151 -22.00 12.11 -14.21
CA GLU A 151 -23.07 11.89 -13.24
C GLU A 151 -22.67 12.30 -11.82
N LEU A 152 -21.40 12.13 -11.45
CA LEU A 152 -20.86 12.51 -10.16
C LEU A 152 -20.79 14.03 -9.97
N LEU A 153 -20.57 14.80 -11.05
CA LEU A 153 -20.62 16.26 -10.99
C LEU A 153 -22.06 16.79 -10.90
N TYR A 154 -22.98 16.25 -11.70
CA TYR A 154 -24.33 16.82 -11.82
C TYR A 154 -25.34 16.24 -10.82
N ARG A 155 -25.30 14.94 -10.55
CA ARG A 155 -26.30 14.23 -9.72
C ARG A 155 -25.69 13.10 -8.85
N PRO A 156 -24.66 13.40 -8.04
CA PRO A 156 -23.86 12.40 -7.33
C PRO A 156 -24.69 11.46 -6.46
N GLY A 157 -25.60 11.99 -5.64
CA GLY A 157 -26.37 11.15 -4.71
C GLY A 157 -27.39 10.23 -5.39
N HIS A 158 -27.87 10.59 -6.60
CA HIS A 158 -28.69 9.68 -7.41
C HIS A 158 -27.83 8.54 -7.98
N MET A 159 -26.68 8.88 -8.58
CA MET A 159 -25.76 7.89 -9.14
C MET A 159 -25.30 6.87 -8.09
N MET A 160 -24.88 7.34 -6.91
CA MET A 160 -24.46 6.48 -5.81
C MET A 160 -25.59 5.54 -5.35
N ARG A 161 -26.83 6.04 -5.25
CA ARG A 161 -28.00 5.22 -4.91
C ARG A 161 -28.26 4.15 -5.97
N ASP A 162 -28.22 4.52 -7.24
CA ASP A 162 -28.43 3.61 -8.37
C ASP A 162 -27.43 2.46 -8.36
N PHE A 163 -26.15 2.78 -8.14
CA PHE A 163 -25.09 1.81 -8.02
C PHE A 163 -25.34 0.80 -6.88
N ILE A 164 -25.68 1.30 -5.69
CA ILE A 164 -25.94 0.46 -4.50
C ILE A 164 -27.19 -0.41 -4.70
N GLN A 165 -28.24 0.13 -5.32
CA GLN A 165 -29.46 -0.63 -5.65
C GLN A 165 -29.22 -1.75 -6.68
N GLY A 166 -28.06 -1.75 -7.35
CA GLY A 166 -27.64 -2.82 -8.27
C GLY A 166 -27.73 -2.46 -9.75
N ARG A 167 -27.98 -1.18 -10.09
CA ARG A 167 -27.89 -0.67 -11.47
C ARG A 167 -26.43 -0.39 -11.83
N ARG A 168 -25.60 -1.43 -11.95
CA ARG A 168 -24.13 -1.30 -11.98
C ARG A 168 -23.53 -1.21 -13.39
N ILE A 169 -24.28 -1.53 -14.45
CA ILE A 169 -23.69 -1.66 -15.78
C ILE A 169 -23.16 -0.35 -16.37
N ASN A 170 -23.78 0.78 -16.02
CA ASN A 170 -23.40 2.10 -16.54
C ASN A 170 -22.27 2.76 -15.75
N TYR A 171 -21.98 2.27 -14.54
CA TYR A 171 -21.06 2.92 -13.61
C TYR A 171 -19.77 2.11 -13.43
N THR A 172 -18.66 2.81 -13.33
CA THR A 172 -17.36 2.22 -13.00
C THR A 172 -17.25 1.98 -11.49
N LEU A 173 -16.52 0.93 -11.10
CA LEU A 173 -16.35 0.54 -9.70
C LEU A 173 -15.68 1.67 -8.90
N PRO A 174 -16.19 2.03 -7.70
CA PRO A 174 -15.72 3.22 -6.98
C PRO A 174 -14.23 3.18 -6.62
N LEU A 175 -13.70 2.03 -6.21
CA LEU A 175 -12.28 1.90 -5.88
C LEU A 175 -11.39 2.13 -7.10
N ALA A 176 -11.78 1.59 -8.27
CA ALA A 176 -11.06 1.85 -9.51
C ALA A 176 -11.13 3.35 -9.88
N MET A 177 -12.28 4.01 -9.67
CA MET A 177 -12.41 5.45 -9.89
C MET A 177 -11.44 6.27 -9.04
N VAL A 178 -11.29 5.96 -7.75
CA VAL A 178 -10.35 6.68 -6.87
C VAL A 178 -8.91 6.53 -7.36
N PHE A 179 -8.48 5.32 -7.73
CA PHE A 179 -7.13 5.09 -8.27
C PHE A 179 -6.90 5.84 -9.58
N LEU A 180 -7.84 5.74 -10.53
CA LEU A 180 -7.73 6.42 -11.82
C LEU A 180 -7.72 7.95 -11.65
N MET A 181 -8.61 8.50 -10.82
CA MET A 181 -8.67 9.94 -10.57
C MET A 181 -7.47 10.46 -9.82
N THR A 182 -6.90 9.68 -8.89
CA THR A 182 -5.67 10.09 -8.21
C THR A 182 -4.49 10.09 -9.17
N ALA A 183 -4.38 9.08 -10.05
CA ALA A 183 -3.35 9.06 -11.09
C ALA A 183 -3.50 10.25 -12.06
N PHE A 184 -4.74 10.55 -12.47
CA PHE A 184 -5.03 11.70 -13.32
C PHE A 184 -4.70 13.03 -12.63
N TYR A 185 -5.08 13.18 -11.36
CA TYR A 185 -4.73 14.35 -10.54
C TYR A 185 -3.20 14.53 -10.44
N MET A 186 -2.45 13.47 -10.12
CA MET A 186 -0.99 13.53 -10.04
C MET A 186 -0.36 13.92 -11.37
N LEU A 187 -0.87 13.38 -12.49
CA LEU A 187 -0.41 13.75 -13.82
C LEU A 187 -0.67 15.23 -14.10
N THR A 188 -1.88 15.73 -13.82
CA THR A 188 -2.21 17.15 -14.02
C THR A 188 -1.38 18.07 -13.11
N ALA A 189 -1.16 17.69 -11.86
CA ALA A 189 -0.36 18.47 -10.92
C ALA A 189 1.10 18.58 -11.40
N GLN A 190 1.68 17.48 -11.88
CA GLN A 190 3.05 17.46 -12.42
C GLN A 190 3.22 18.26 -13.72
N LEU A 191 2.17 18.32 -14.56
CA LEU A 191 2.23 19.04 -15.83
C LEU A 191 2.03 20.55 -15.68
N ILE A 192 1.22 20.97 -14.70
CA ILE A 192 0.80 22.36 -14.53
C ILE A 192 1.70 23.11 -13.54
N VAL A 193 2.24 22.43 -12.53
CA VAL A 193 2.94 23.07 -11.41
C VAL A 193 4.46 22.89 -11.60
N PRO A 194 5.18 23.92 -12.05
CA PRO A 194 6.63 23.82 -12.30
C PRO A 194 7.42 23.53 -11.02
N GLU A 195 6.95 24.03 -9.88
CA GLU A 195 7.58 23.88 -8.56
C GLU A 195 7.70 22.40 -8.10
N ILE A 196 6.73 21.55 -8.44
CA ILE A 196 6.77 20.11 -8.13
C ILE A 196 7.83 19.41 -9.00
N ARG A 197 8.04 19.88 -10.23
CA ARG A 197 9.03 19.32 -11.15
C ARG A 197 10.45 19.65 -10.68
N GLU A 198 10.67 20.89 -10.24
CA GLU A 198 11.95 21.35 -9.70
C GLU A 198 12.31 20.64 -8.39
N LYS A 199 11.38 20.52 -7.43
CA LYS A 199 11.61 19.81 -6.15
C LYS A 199 11.96 18.33 -6.36
N LYS A 200 11.30 17.67 -7.33
CA LYS A 200 11.58 16.26 -7.68
C LYS A 200 12.90 16.10 -8.44
N GLU A 201 13.26 17.05 -9.29
CA GLU A 201 14.57 17.08 -9.97
C GLU A 201 15.71 17.27 -8.96
N GLU A 202 15.53 18.12 -7.94
CA GLU A 202 16.48 18.23 -6.82
C GLU A 202 16.57 16.93 -6.01
N GLU A 203 15.45 16.29 -5.68
CA GLU A 203 15.44 15.00 -4.94
C GLU A 203 16.02 13.83 -5.75
N THR A 204 15.85 13.81 -7.08
CA THR A 204 16.33 12.72 -7.96
C THR A 204 17.81 12.91 -8.36
N SER A 205 18.27 14.17 -8.39
CA SER A 205 19.66 14.54 -8.67
C SER A 205 20.60 14.33 -7.49
N LYS A 206 20.06 14.18 -6.27
CA LYS A 206 20.82 13.71 -5.11
C LYS A 206 20.95 12.18 -5.21
N PRO A 207 22.15 11.62 -5.41
CA PRO A 207 22.34 10.19 -5.23
C PRO A 207 21.94 9.84 -3.79
N ASN A 208 21.43 8.62 -3.59
CA ASN A 208 21.22 8.02 -2.27
C ASN A 208 22.57 7.99 -1.50
N GLU A 209 22.92 9.11 -0.90
CA GLU A 209 23.95 9.22 0.12
C GLU A 209 23.27 9.70 1.40
N MET A 210 23.47 8.88 2.42
CA MET A 210 23.32 9.19 3.84
C MET A 210 23.61 10.68 4.10
N PRO A 211 22.75 11.42 4.83
CA PRO A 211 22.96 12.84 5.10
C PRO A 211 24.11 13.02 6.10
N LEU A 212 25.34 12.91 5.61
CA LEU A 212 26.59 13.16 6.30
C LEU A 212 27.69 13.14 5.25
N THR A 213 28.21 14.31 4.80
CA THR A 213 29.54 14.42 4.15
C THR A 213 29.93 15.82 3.64
N LYS A 214 29.01 16.76 3.32
CA LYS A 214 29.43 18.07 2.76
C LYS A 214 30.10 18.99 3.80
N THR A 215 29.57 19.02 5.02
CA THR A 215 30.15 19.73 6.17
C THR A 215 31.43 19.04 6.66
N GLU A 216 31.43 17.71 6.72
CA GLU A 216 32.59 16.91 7.14
C GLU A 216 33.77 17.03 6.16
N GLY A 217 33.51 17.05 4.84
CA GLY A 217 34.54 17.25 3.82
C GLY A 217 35.16 18.65 3.87
N LEU A 218 34.34 19.67 4.15
CA LEU A 218 34.84 21.05 4.31
C LEU A 218 35.63 21.22 5.62
N GLN A 219 35.19 20.58 6.70
CA GLN A 219 35.90 20.52 7.98
C GLN A 219 37.24 19.79 7.86
N GLN A 220 37.29 18.66 7.16
CA GLN A 220 38.54 17.94 6.90
C GLN A 220 39.53 18.76 6.05
N THR A 221 39.02 19.56 5.11
CA THR A 221 39.87 20.43 4.28
C THR A 221 40.45 21.59 5.09
N ILE A 222 39.66 22.18 5.99
CA ILE A 222 40.14 23.23 6.92
C ILE A 222 41.23 22.67 7.84
N LEU A 223 41.03 21.48 8.42
CA LEU A 223 42.03 20.81 9.26
C LEU A 223 43.36 20.54 8.53
N ARG A 224 43.31 20.13 7.26
CA ARG A 224 44.52 19.92 6.44
C ARG A 224 45.28 21.23 6.20
N LEU A 225 44.56 22.31 5.90
CA LEU A 225 45.18 23.63 5.68
C LEU A 225 45.76 24.22 6.98
N GLU A 226 45.15 23.94 8.13
CA GLU A 226 45.71 24.31 9.43
C GLU A 226 47.01 23.56 9.75
N GLN A 227 47.09 22.27 9.39
CA GLN A 227 48.30 21.47 9.50
C GLN A 227 49.41 21.99 8.57
N GLU A 228 49.10 22.26 7.30
CA GLU A 228 50.05 22.80 6.32
C GLU A 228 50.57 24.18 6.73
N LYS A 229 49.72 25.01 7.36
CA LYS A 229 50.11 26.30 7.95
C LYS A 229 51.05 26.13 9.16
N ALA A 230 50.91 25.07 9.94
CA ALA A 230 51.75 24.79 11.10
C ALA A 230 53.13 24.24 10.71
N GLU A 231 53.24 23.61 9.55
CA GLU A 231 54.50 23.03 9.02
C GLU A 231 55.33 24.01 8.18
N THR A 232 54.75 25.12 7.75
CA THR A 232 55.41 26.11 6.87
C THR A 232 56.07 27.24 7.68
N ASP A 233 57.38 27.46 7.52
CA ASP A 233 58.16 28.50 8.24
C ASP A 233 58.18 29.88 7.55
N ASP A 234 57.76 29.97 6.28
CA ASP A 234 57.82 31.22 5.50
C ASP A 234 56.65 32.17 5.84
N PRO A 235 56.91 33.39 6.35
CA PRO A 235 55.86 34.29 6.85
C PRO A 235 54.88 34.78 5.77
N ILE A 236 55.24 34.69 4.49
CA ILE A 236 54.37 35.09 3.38
C ILE A 236 53.34 33.98 3.07
N GLU A 237 53.77 32.71 3.08
CA GLU A 237 52.89 31.56 2.86
C GLU A 237 51.96 31.29 4.05
N GLN A 238 52.43 31.49 5.28
CA GLN A 238 51.55 31.42 6.46
C GLN A 238 50.38 32.41 6.38
N LYS A 239 50.64 33.60 5.80
CA LYS A 239 49.64 34.64 5.64
C LYS A 239 48.65 34.32 4.53
N SER A 240 49.09 33.70 3.42
CA SER A 240 48.21 33.28 2.33
C SER A 240 47.30 32.12 2.75
N LEU A 241 47.85 31.08 3.41
CA LEU A 241 47.05 29.98 3.96
C LEU A 241 46.04 30.45 5.00
N GLY A 242 46.42 31.42 5.86
CA GLY A 242 45.49 32.02 6.81
C GLY A 242 44.30 32.74 6.17
N ILE A 243 44.47 33.33 4.99
CA ILE A 243 43.38 33.95 4.23
C ILE A 243 42.46 32.87 3.62
N THR A 244 43.04 31.79 3.10
CA THR A 244 42.30 30.66 2.53
C THR A 244 41.46 29.95 3.59
N ILE A 245 42.03 29.64 4.77
CA ILE A 245 41.31 29.04 5.90
C ILE A 245 40.11 29.90 6.27
N ARG A 246 40.30 31.21 6.44
CA ARG A 246 39.23 32.15 6.81
C ARG A 246 38.11 32.23 5.76
N SER A 247 38.45 32.09 4.48
CA SER A 247 37.46 32.03 3.41
C SER A 247 36.63 30.74 3.45
N MET A 248 37.27 29.60 3.78
CA MET A 248 36.61 28.31 3.91
C MET A 248 35.78 28.21 5.19
N GLU A 249 36.23 28.77 6.31
CA GLU A 249 35.43 28.92 7.53
C GLU A 249 34.16 29.74 7.27
N LYS A 250 34.28 30.82 6.49
CA LYS A 250 33.13 31.64 6.10
C LYS A 250 32.17 30.87 5.20
N ALA A 251 32.67 30.04 4.30
CA ALA A 251 31.85 29.15 3.47
C ALA A 251 31.17 28.05 4.31
N LEU A 252 31.87 27.49 5.31
CA LEU A 252 31.31 26.51 6.25
C LEU A 252 30.19 27.13 7.09
N ALA A 253 30.40 28.34 7.58
CA ALA A 253 29.40 29.09 8.34
C ALA A 253 28.18 29.44 7.47
N GLU A 254 28.37 29.76 6.19
CA GLU A 254 27.27 30.02 5.24
C GLU A 254 26.47 28.76 4.93
N VAL A 255 27.14 27.62 4.74
CA VAL A 255 26.47 26.31 4.55
C VAL A 255 25.70 25.90 5.80
N GLN A 256 26.29 26.05 6.99
CA GLN A 256 25.58 25.81 8.25
C GLN A 256 24.41 26.78 8.45
N ARG A 257 24.54 28.04 8.00
CA ARG A 257 23.43 29.01 7.99
C ARG A 257 22.35 28.61 7.02
N GLN A 258 22.71 28.15 5.83
CA GLN A 258 21.76 27.67 4.83
C GLN A 258 21.06 26.40 5.31
N ASP A 259 21.71 25.49 6.01
CA ASP A 259 21.03 24.34 6.64
C ASP A 259 20.10 24.80 7.79
N SER A 260 20.47 25.86 8.52
CA SER A 260 19.63 26.46 9.57
C SER A 260 18.43 27.24 9.02
N ILE A 261 18.56 27.84 7.84
CA ILE A 261 17.52 28.65 7.17
C ILE A 261 16.67 27.77 6.24
N ALA A 262 17.24 26.74 5.63
CA ALA A 262 16.55 25.67 4.89
C ALA A 262 15.83 24.69 5.82
N GLY A 263 16.06 24.77 7.13
CA GLY A 263 15.16 24.24 8.17
C GLY A 263 13.85 25.03 8.31
N THR A 264 13.58 26.00 7.44
CA THR A 264 12.24 26.59 7.25
C THR A 264 11.77 26.35 5.81
N SER A 265 11.80 25.09 5.36
CA SER A 265 10.84 24.63 4.37
C SER A 265 9.46 24.74 4.99
N GLN A 266 8.70 25.72 4.52
CA GLN A 266 7.31 25.96 4.89
C GLN A 266 6.43 24.82 4.32
N SER A 267 6.59 23.60 4.83
CA SER A 267 5.72 22.45 4.57
C SER A 267 5.84 21.29 5.57
N ASP A 268 6.73 21.35 6.57
CA ASP A 268 6.83 20.29 7.59
C ASP A 268 5.84 20.49 8.76
N ASN A 269 5.19 21.66 8.83
CA ASN A 269 4.53 22.11 10.06
C ASN A 269 3.29 21.30 10.46
N GLU A 270 2.38 20.86 9.57
CA GLU A 270 1.11 20.32 10.08
C GLU A 270 1.23 18.91 10.68
N LEU A 271 2.04 18.03 10.09
CA LEU A 271 2.22 16.66 10.59
C LEU A 271 3.26 16.62 11.70
N ASP A 272 4.35 17.39 11.62
CA ASP A 272 5.33 17.49 12.70
C ASP A 272 4.82 18.34 13.88
N ASP A 273 3.95 19.34 13.68
CA ASP A 273 3.25 20.01 14.81
C ASP A 273 2.31 19.04 15.52
N ILE A 274 1.62 18.17 14.77
CA ILE A 274 0.82 17.09 15.39
C ILE A 274 1.75 16.09 16.10
N LEU A 275 2.88 15.69 15.48
CA LEU A 275 3.84 14.76 16.07
C LEU A 275 4.61 15.35 17.26
N SER A 276 4.70 16.68 17.35
CA SER A 276 5.36 17.42 18.44
C SER A 276 4.60 17.36 19.77
N ILE A 277 3.33 16.93 19.74
CA ILE A 277 2.57 16.64 20.95
C ILE A 277 3.41 15.66 21.80
N PRO A 278 3.68 15.94 23.09
CA PRO A 278 4.64 15.19 23.91
C PRO A 278 4.44 13.66 23.89
N PHE A 279 3.19 13.26 23.70
CA PHE A 279 2.73 11.90 23.57
C PHE A 279 3.03 11.24 22.21
N LEU A 280 2.88 11.95 21.09
CA LEU A 280 3.19 11.42 19.76
C LEU A 280 4.71 11.31 19.55
N LYS A 281 5.49 12.26 20.08
CA LYS A 281 6.95 12.17 20.15
C LYS A 281 7.43 10.96 20.96
N LYS A 282 6.71 10.62 22.04
CA LYS A 282 6.98 9.41 22.82
C LYS A 282 6.59 8.13 22.05
N ALA A 283 5.49 8.15 21.32
CA ALA A 283 5.08 7.04 20.47
C ALA A 283 6.07 6.80 19.32
N GLU A 284 6.59 7.87 18.71
CA GLU A 284 7.64 7.79 17.69
C GLU A 284 8.93 7.18 18.25
N ALA A 285 9.39 7.64 19.41
CA ALA A 285 10.54 7.05 20.09
C ALA A 285 10.34 5.55 20.43
N ALA A 286 9.13 5.16 20.82
CA ALA A 286 8.78 3.76 21.08
C ALA A 286 8.78 2.92 19.79
N ILE A 287 8.29 3.46 18.68
CA ILE A 287 8.28 2.79 17.37
C ILE A 287 9.73 2.63 16.85
N GLU A 288 10.59 3.63 17.07
CA GLU A 288 12.00 3.58 16.70
C GLU A 288 12.82 2.62 17.56
N SER A 289 12.39 2.35 18.81
CA SER A 289 13.07 1.41 19.71
C SER A 289 13.04 -0.05 19.23
N VAL A 290 12.07 -0.43 18.39
CA VAL A 290 11.93 -1.79 17.88
C VAL A 290 12.47 -1.86 16.44
N PRO A 291 13.54 -2.61 16.16
CA PRO A 291 14.24 -2.59 14.86
C PRO A 291 13.38 -3.05 13.67
N PHE A 292 12.35 -3.86 13.90
CA PHE A 292 11.38 -4.19 12.85
C PHE A 292 10.41 -3.04 12.59
N LEU A 293 9.86 -2.43 13.65
CA LEU A 293 8.87 -1.36 13.52
C LEU A 293 9.49 -0.07 12.98
N SER A 294 10.73 0.25 13.32
CA SER A 294 11.45 1.41 12.75
C SER A 294 11.62 1.30 11.23
N ASN A 295 11.93 0.09 10.73
CA ASN A 295 12.02 -0.19 9.30
C ASN A 295 10.64 -0.13 8.62
N VAL A 296 9.60 -0.71 9.23
CA VAL A 296 8.22 -0.64 8.71
C VAL A 296 7.71 0.81 8.72
N TRP A 297 7.97 1.55 9.79
CA TRP A 297 7.56 2.92 9.99
C TRP A 297 8.26 3.87 9.03
N SER A 298 9.57 3.72 8.82
CA SER A 298 10.31 4.51 7.83
C SER A 298 9.86 4.21 6.40
N LEU A 299 9.56 2.95 6.07
CA LEU A 299 8.96 2.59 4.78
C LEU A 299 7.55 3.17 4.62
N MET A 300 6.71 3.11 5.65
CA MET A 300 5.37 3.69 5.64
C MET A 300 5.38 5.21 5.55
N ARG A 301 6.29 5.91 6.25
CA ARG A 301 6.50 7.36 6.10
C ARG A 301 6.95 7.69 4.68
N LYS A 302 8.01 7.06 4.19
CA LYS A 302 8.55 7.28 2.83
C LYS A 302 7.49 7.02 1.75
N TRP A 303 6.71 5.96 1.87
CA TRP A 303 5.68 5.64 0.90
C TRP A 303 4.39 6.45 1.10
N GLY A 304 4.06 6.85 2.32
CA GLY A 304 2.86 7.62 2.66
C GLY A 304 2.94 9.07 2.20
N HIS A 305 4.00 9.78 2.58
CA HIS A 305 4.16 11.23 2.31
C HIS A 305 4.08 11.58 0.81
N GLY A 306 4.49 10.68 -0.08
CA GLY A 306 4.41 10.92 -1.53
C GLY A 306 3.10 10.47 -2.20
N ASN A 307 2.23 9.71 -1.52
CA ASN A 307 1.11 9.02 -2.16
C ASN A 307 -0.26 9.44 -1.60
N LYS A 308 -0.84 10.50 -2.17
CA LYS A 308 -2.21 10.96 -1.84
C LYS A 308 -3.26 9.85 -1.91
N ALA A 309 -3.14 8.92 -2.86
CA ALA A 309 -4.06 7.78 -3.01
C ALA A 309 -4.14 6.93 -1.75
N PHE A 310 -3.01 6.73 -1.07
CA PHE A 310 -2.95 5.94 0.14
C PHE A 310 -3.65 6.66 1.31
N HIS A 311 -3.38 7.95 1.49
CA HIS A 311 -4.08 8.77 2.50
C HIS A 311 -5.60 8.76 2.27
N ILE A 312 -6.06 8.93 1.03
CA ILE A 312 -7.49 8.83 0.69
C ILE A 312 -8.02 7.44 1.05
N LEU A 313 -7.37 6.37 0.59
CA LEU A 313 -7.85 5.00 0.85
C LEU A 313 -7.90 4.65 2.34
N LEU A 314 -6.95 5.16 3.15
CA LEU A 314 -6.90 4.97 4.59
C LEU A 314 -8.03 5.71 5.33
N THR A 315 -8.46 6.87 4.82
CA THR A 315 -9.56 7.65 5.42
C THR A 315 -10.95 7.12 5.07
N LEU A 316 -11.13 6.42 3.94
CA LEU A 316 -12.45 5.92 3.48
C LEU A 316 -13.19 5.04 4.52
N PRO A 317 -12.56 4.04 5.18
CA PRO A 317 -13.24 3.22 6.18
C PRO A 317 -13.70 4.03 7.39
N LEU A 318 -12.90 5.01 7.83
CA LEU A 318 -13.23 5.88 8.97
C LEU A 318 -14.46 6.73 8.65
N LEU A 319 -14.46 7.38 7.48
CA LEU A 319 -15.60 8.16 6.99
C LEU A 319 -16.85 7.29 6.81
N ALA A 320 -16.70 6.04 6.35
CA ALA A 320 -17.82 5.12 6.19
C ALA A 320 -18.47 4.73 7.52
N ILE A 321 -17.68 4.46 8.56
CA ILE A 321 -18.16 4.17 9.92
C ILE A 321 -18.86 5.41 10.50
N ALA A 322 -18.20 6.57 10.40
CA ALA A 322 -18.75 7.85 10.88
C ALA A 322 -20.10 8.16 10.20
N THR A 323 -20.20 7.94 8.89
CA THR A 323 -21.44 8.15 8.12
C THR A 323 -22.53 7.17 8.55
N ARG A 324 -22.17 5.90 8.75
CA ARG A 324 -23.12 4.89 9.22
C ARG A 324 -23.71 5.27 10.57
N TRP A 325 -22.88 5.75 11.51
CA TRP A 325 -23.36 6.23 12.81
C TRP A 325 -24.16 7.52 12.70
N ALA A 326 -23.73 8.46 11.86
CA ALA A 326 -24.44 9.71 11.66
C ALA A 326 -25.87 9.51 11.14
N PHE A 327 -26.04 8.59 10.19
CA PHE A 327 -27.33 8.26 9.59
C PHE A 327 -28.03 7.07 10.25
N TYR A 328 -27.52 6.57 11.38
CA TYR A 328 -28.14 5.47 12.12
C TYR A 328 -29.54 5.89 12.60
N ARG A 329 -30.59 5.34 11.98
CA ARG A 329 -31.98 5.48 12.44
C ARG A 329 -32.58 4.12 12.70
N ARG A 330 -33.10 3.93 13.90
CA ARG A 330 -33.79 2.70 14.36
C ARG A 330 -35.12 2.39 13.62
N LYS A 331 -35.62 3.23 12.71
CA LYS A 331 -37.02 3.14 12.19
C LYS A 331 -37.21 3.07 10.66
N LYS A 332 -36.18 3.12 9.80
CA LYS A 332 -36.36 2.96 8.34
C LYS A 332 -35.52 1.81 7.75
N PRO A 333 -36.03 1.06 6.77
CA PRO A 333 -35.43 -0.17 6.24
C PRO A 333 -34.27 0.05 5.24
N ASP A 334 -33.95 1.29 4.87
CA ASP A 334 -32.83 1.59 3.97
C ASP A 334 -31.50 1.68 4.72
N THR A 335 -31.17 0.67 5.52
CA THR A 335 -29.86 0.58 6.17
C THR A 335 -28.85 0.05 5.18
N PHE A 336 -28.06 0.94 4.59
CA PHE A 336 -26.91 0.53 3.80
C PHE A 336 -25.94 -0.29 4.66
N ASN A 337 -25.29 -1.28 4.06
CA ASN A 337 -24.23 -2.05 4.72
C ASN A 337 -22.95 -1.20 4.85
N LEU A 338 -22.03 -1.59 5.75
CA LEU A 338 -20.75 -0.89 5.89
C LEU A 338 -19.99 -0.78 4.55
N MET A 339 -19.98 -1.85 3.75
CA MET A 339 -19.36 -1.82 2.42
C MET A 339 -20.02 -0.82 1.47
N GLU A 340 -21.34 -0.69 1.53
CA GLU A 340 -22.06 0.26 0.70
C GLU A 340 -21.70 1.70 1.10
N HIS A 341 -21.51 1.97 2.41
CA HIS A 341 -20.95 3.24 2.87
C HIS A 341 -19.52 3.46 2.40
N ILE A 342 -18.64 2.44 2.40
CA ILE A 342 -17.27 2.57 1.86
C ILE A 342 -17.31 2.95 0.37
N PHE A 343 -18.22 2.36 -0.41
CA PHE A 343 -18.38 2.70 -1.83
C PHE A 343 -18.96 4.09 -2.05
N ILE A 344 -19.91 4.53 -1.21
CA ILE A 344 -20.39 5.92 -1.21
C ILE A 344 -19.21 6.86 -0.96
N GLN A 345 -18.42 6.62 0.08
CA GLN A 345 -17.28 7.48 0.42
C GLN A 345 -16.21 7.51 -0.66
N ALA A 346 -15.94 6.36 -1.30
CA ALA A 346 -15.03 6.30 -2.43
C ALA A 346 -15.51 7.16 -3.63
N TYR A 347 -16.81 7.18 -3.90
CA TYR A 347 -17.37 8.05 -4.93
C TYR A 347 -17.29 9.53 -4.53
N ILE A 348 -17.60 9.89 -3.29
CA ILE A 348 -17.46 11.28 -2.82
C ILE A 348 -15.98 11.73 -2.91
N ALA A 349 -15.03 10.88 -2.50
CA ALA A 349 -13.60 11.17 -2.65
C ALA A 349 -13.19 11.35 -4.13
N THR A 350 -13.73 10.53 -5.04
CA THR A 350 -13.54 10.67 -6.48
C THR A 350 -14.08 12.02 -6.99
N GLN A 351 -15.23 12.45 -6.49
CA GLN A 351 -15.86 13.73 -6.85
C GLN A 351 -15.00 14.90 -6.42
N ILE A 352 -14.49 14.86 -5.19
CA ILE A 352 -13.59 15.90 -4.66
C ILE A 352 -12.30 15.90 -5.48
N LEU A 353 -11.68 14.75 -5.76
CA LEU A 353 -10.51 14.64 -6.63
C LEU A 353 -10.76 15.25 -8.02
N LEU A 354 -11.90 14.94 -8.63
CA LEU A 354 -12.27 15.50 -9.92
C LEU A 354 -12.36 17.02 -9.89
N ILE A 355 -12.99 17.58 -8.85
CA ILE A 355 -13.08 19.03 -8.69
C ILE A 355 -11.70 19.64 -8.43
N SER A 356 -10.89 19.02 -7.56
CA SER A 356 -9.51 19.44 -7.31
C SER A 356 -8.72 19.48 -8.62
N THR A 357 -8.76 18.42 -9.43
CA THR A 357 -8.09 18.39 -10.74
C THR A 357 -8.54 19.51 -11.67
N LEU A 358 -9.82 19.87 -11.65
CA LEU A 358 -10.34 20.98 -12.47
C LEU A 358 -9.90 22.36 -11.94
N VAL A 359 -9.61 22.49 -10.64
CA VAL A 359 -9.20 23.75 -9.99
C VAL A 359 -7.69 24.01 -10.13
N VAL A 360 -6.85 22.96 -10.13
CA VAL A 360 -5.38 23.03 -10.31
C VAL A 360 -4.94 24.05 -11.38
N PRO A 361 -5.44 24.01 -12.64
CA PRO A 361 -5.00 24.93 -13.69
C PRO A 361 -5.30 26.41 -13.41
N PHE A 362 -6.25 26.70 -12.52
CA PHE A 362 -6.67 28.06 -12.21
C PHE A 362 -5.98 28.64 -10.98
N ASN A 363 -5.64 27.81 -9.99
CA ASN A 363 -5.00 28.27 -8.76
C ASN A 363 -3.49 28.51 -8.92
N GLY A 364 -2.81 27.84 -9.88
CA GLY A 364 -1.39 28.06 -10.19
C GLY A 364 -0.40 27.64 -9.10
N THR A 365 -0.85 27.44 -7.86
CA THR A 365 -0.11 26.88 -6.73
C THR A 365 -0.77 25.57 -6.30
N ALA A 366 -0.08 24.44 -6.43
CA ALA A 366 -0.53 23.20 -5.82
C ALA A 366 0.26 22.97 -4.54
N HIS A 367 -0.41 23.12 -3.39
CA HIS A 367 0.18 22.69 -2.14
C HIS A 367 0.16 21.16 -2.12
N VAL A 368 1.35 20.55 -2.11
CA VAL A 368 1.51 19.09 -2.23
C VAL A 368 0.96 18.39 -0.99
N ASP A 369 0.96 19.07 0.16
CA ASP A 369 0.62 18.52 1.47
C ASP A 369 -0.88 18.46 1.76
N ASP A 370 -1.67 19.32 1.11
CA ASP A 370 -3.13 19.27 1.25
C ASP A 370 -3.71 18.02 0.59
N LEU A 371 -4.53 17.27 1.35
CA LEU A 371 -5.23 16.08 0.84
C LEU A 371 -6.08 16.41 -0.40
N TYR A 372 -6.66 17.62 -0.42
CA TYR A 372 -7.38 18.20 -1.54
C TYR A 372 -7.05 19.69 -1.64
N GLU A 373 -6.78 20.20 -2.84
CA GLU A 373 -6.56 21.65 -3.10
C GLU A 373 -7.81 22.53 -2.91
N VAL A 374 -8.92 21.90 -2.52
CA VAL A 374 -10.22 22.53 -2.37
C VAL A 374 -10.44 22.81 -0.89
N PRO A 375 -10.83 24.04 -0.53
CA PRO A 375 -10.90 24.44 0.87
C PRO A 375 -11.99 23.66 1.64
N PHE A 376 -11.75 23.38 2.93
CA PHE A 376 -12.60 22.49 3.75
C PHE A 376 -14.09 22.85 3.77
N TRP A 377 -14.44 24.13 3.80
CA TRP A 377 -15.83 24.60 3.71
C TRP A 377 -16.53 24.13 2.43
N PHE A 378 -15.84 24.11 1.30
CA PHE A 378 -16.39 23.65 0.04
C PHE A 378 -16.56 22.14 0.02
N ILE A 379 -15.59 21.38 0.55
CA ILE A 379 -15.72 19.94 0.76
C ILE A 379 -16.95 19.65 1.63
N PHE A 380 -17.13 20.39 2.72
CA PHE A 380 -18.30 20.26 3.59
C PHE A 380 -19.62 20.52 2.84
N LEU A 381 -19.66 21.52 1.96
CA LEU A 381 -20.83 21.80 1.11
C LEU A 381 -21.11 20.66 0.12
N LEU A 382 -20.08 20.06 -0.49
CA LEU A 382 -20.24 18.87 -1.35
C LEU A 382 -20.86 17.71 -0.58
N PHE A 383 -20.34 17.39 0.61
CA PHE A 383 -20.95 16.36 1.46
C PHE A 383 -22.42 16.66 1.80
N CYS A 384 -22.75 17.91 2.11
CA CYS A 384 -24.13 18.33 2.34
C CYS A 384 -25.02 18.14 1.11
N TRP A 385 -24.50 18.46 -0.08
CA TRP A 385 -25.18 18.25 -1.36
C TRP A 385 -25.40 16.76 -1.64
N ASP A 386 -24.37 15.93 -1.48
CA ASP A 386 -24.40 14.50 -1.76
C ASP A 386 -25.37 13.78 -0.82
N TYR A 387 -25.32 14.07 0.49
CA TYR A 387 -26.23 13.47 1.47
C TYR A 387 -27.68 13.91 1.33
N ARG A 388 -27.92 15.14 0.87
CA ARG A 388 -29.28 15.59 0.52
C ARG A 388 -29.84 14.68 -0.56
N GLN A 389 -29.09 14.49 -1.65
CA GLN A 389 -29.51 13.69 -2.78
C GLN A 389 -29.57 12.19 -2.46
N LEU A 390 -28.62 11.66 -1.67
CA LEU A 390 -28.46 10.24 -1.33
C LEU A 390 -29.43 9.73 -0.25
N TYR A 391 -29.82 10.57 0.70
CA TYR A 391 -30.78 10.19 1.76
C TYR A 391 -32.16 10.82 1.61
N LEU A 392 -32.41 11.55 0.51
CA LEU A 392 -33.67 12.27 0.24
C LEU A 392 -34.10 13.12 1.44
N CYS A 393 -33.15 13.86 2.01
CA CYS A 393 -33.39 14.68 3.19
C CYS A 393 -33.43 16.17 2.84
N THR A 394 -33.99 16.98 3.74
CA THR A 394 -33.98 18.45 3.63
C THR A 394 -32.56 18.99 3.84
N TRP A 395 -32.21 20.12 3.21
CA TRP A 395 -30.91 20.78 3.36
C TRP A 395 -30.45 20.92 4.81
N TRP A 396 -31.33 21.42 5.67
CA TRP A 396 -31.04 21.59 7.10
C TRP A 396 -30.63 20.28 7.79
N ARG A 397 -31.32 19.19 7.45
CA ARG A 397 -31.04 17.88 8.02
C ARG A 397 -29.75 17.29 7.47
N SER A 398 -29.46 17.54 6.20
CA SER A 398 -28.20 17.15 5.57
C SER A 398 -27.03 17.85 6.27
N PHE A 399 -27.11 19.16 6.46
CA PHE A 399 -26.10 19.97 7.15
C PHE A 399 -25.73 19.41 8.53
N TRP A 400 -26.73 19.24 9.40
CA TRP A 400 -26.48 18.71 10.76
C TRP A 400 -25.96 17.27 10.75
N LYS A 401 -26.33 16.47 9.75
CA LYS A 401 -25.83 15.10 9.62
C LYS A 401 -24.41 15.04 9.08
N THR A 402 -24.04 15.93 8.17
CA THR A 402 -22.66 16.11 7.71
C THR A 402 -21.78 16.60 8.85
N LEU A 403 -22.23 17.60 9.60
CA LEU A 403 -21.51 18.08 10.79
C LEU A 403 -21.28 16.96 11.80
N LEU A 404 -22.34 16.22 12.11
CA LEU A 404 -22.29 15.10 13.05
C LEU A 404 -21.41 13.94 12.54
N MET A 405 -21.35 13.71 11.22
CA MET A 405 -20.40 12.76 10.61
C MET A 405 -18.96 13.21 10.81
N PHE A 406 -18.61 14.47 10.52
CA PHE A 406 -17.25 14.97 10.73
C PHE A 406 -16.85 14.92 12.20
N THR A 407 -17.77 15.24 13.13
CA THR A 407 -17.50 15.10 14.57
C THR A 407 -17.25 13.65 14.96
N TYR A 408 -18.01 12.68 14.42
CA TYR A 408 -17.74 11.27 14.68
C TYR A 408 -16.42 10.80 14.08
N CYS A 409 -16.07 11.28 12.89
CA CYS A 409 -14.78 10.97 12.27
C CYS A 409 -13.62 11.45 13.14
N LEU A 410 -13.69 12.70 13.63
CA LEU A 410 -12.70 13.28 14.54
C LEU A 410 -12.60 12.49 15.86
N LEU A 411 -13.75 12.13 16.46
CA LEU A 411 -13.77 11.29 17.66
C LEU A 411 -13.15 9.91 17.44
N ILE A 412 -13.43 9.26 16.30
CA ILE A 412 -12.83 7.97 15.96
C ILE A 412 -11.31 8.10 15.83
N ILE A 413 -10.81 9.14 15.18
CA ILE A 413 -9.36 9.39 15.02
C ILE A 413 -8.71 9.57 16.39
N ILE A 414 -9.30 10.39 17.27
CA ILE A 414 -8.81 10.58 18.65
C ILE A 414 -8.79 9.26 19.41
N VAL A 415 -9.87 8.46 19.34
CA VAL A 415 -9.93 7.15 20.01
C VAL A 415 -8.86 6.20 19.47
N LEU A 416 -8.68 6.12 18.16
CA LEU A 416 -7.64 5.28 17.55
C LEU A 416 -6.23 5.72 17.98
N ALA A 417 -5.98 7.03 18.04
CA ALA A 417 -4.70 7.57 18.52
C ALA A 417 -4.46 7.23 20.00
N THR A 418 -5.46 7.42 20.87
CA THR A 418 -5.35 7.09 22.30
C THR A 418 -5.13 5.60 22.56
N VAL A 419 -5.86 4.73 21.85
CA VAL A 419 -5.68 3.26 21.94
C VAL A 419 -4.32 2.85 21.41
N GLY A 420 -3.88 3.44 20.29
CA GLY A 420 -2.56 3.18 19.70
C GLY A 420 -1.45 3.40 20.71
N VAL A 421 -1.47 4.51 21.44
CA VAL A 421 -0.43 4.77 22.44
C VAL A 421 -0.61 3.98 23.72
N LEU A 422 -1.85 3.72 24.16
CA LEU A 422 -2.05 2.83 25.30
C LEU A 422 -1.46 1.44 25.04
N LEU A 423 -1.58 0.92 23.82
CA LEU A 423 -0.92 -0.31 23.38
C LEU A 423 0.61 -0.20 23.36
N LEU A 424 1.17 0.93 22.92
CA LEU A 424 2.61 1.17 22.95
C LEU A 424 3.16 1.21 24.39
N CYS A 425 2.49 1.92 25.30
CA CYS A 425 2.87 1.97 26.71
C CYS A 425 2.78 0.59 27.38
N LEU A 426 1.79 -0.24 27.01
CA LEU A 426 1.68 -1.62 27.51
C LEU A 426 2.81 -2.50 26.95
N ALA A 427 3.19 -2.34 25.69
CA ALA A 427 4.31 -3.06 25.10
C ALA A 427 5.63 -2.75 25.83
N GLU A 428 5.92 -1.48 26.11
CA GLU A 428 7.08 -1.06 26.92
C GLU A 428 7.01 -1.59 28.37
N GLY A 429 5.82 -1.62 28.97
CA GLY A 429 5.61 -2.18 30.30
C GLY A 429 5.93 -3.67 30.38
N THR A 430 5.63 -4.42 29.32
CA THR A 430 5.95 -5.86 29.25
C THR A 430 7.44 -6.14 29.04
N THR A 431 8.17 -5.29 28.31
CA THR A 431 9.62 -5.47 28.10
C THR A 431 10.43 -5.21 29.36
N ASN A 432 9.97 -4.32 30.24
CA ASN A 432 10.62 -4.02 31.53
C ASN A 432 10.33 -5.03 32.64
N LEU A 433 9.40 -5.97 32.42
CA LEU A 433 9.06 -7.06 33.37
C LEU A 433 9.74 -8.40 33.02
N SER A 434 10.40 -8.48 31.88
CA SER A 434 11.12 -9.67 31.38
C SER A 434 12.66 -9.55 31.44
N LEU A 435 13.17 -8.51 32.07
CA LEU A 435 14.58 -8.30 32.46
C LEU A 435 14.64 -8.29 33.99
#